data_AF-A0AAV4M1M3-F1
#
_entry.id   AF-A0AAV4M1M3-F1
#
_cell.length_a   1.000
_cell.length_b   1.000
_cell.length_c   1.000
_cell.angle_alpha   90.00
_cell.angle_beta   90.00
_cell.angle_gamma   90.00
#
_symmetry.space_group_name_H-M   'P 1'
#
loop_
_entity.id
_entity.type
_entity.pdbx_description
1 polymer ?
#
loop_
_entity_poly.entity_id
_entity_poly.type
_entity_poly.pdbx_seq_one_letter_code
_entity_poly.pdbx_strand_id
1 'polypeptide(L)'
;MDSYTGNLAADLLDVTGRYLSACNLKSFVMPLPFCDETLLDRRALLAKVLANVSCVAKEQLFGVVQALAAEERRPRGGFENFSHAFDMAVMGKRQIRNPRKVPSQGGIRSTLRPTTTALSEKLMVELSSMHDPTQIAQKLDSAIRSISQPDTVGFVMIIASEKKSVSNSNRGERQLLPVAGGVVEILDPEEHCVRCLWSDPRLVHKEESEFGKILALRILGHLFDYGYPGAATNNKLKHTSVLNVHGVLFPTAVYTFMINGLKFGKHFETQDNGGSHEDSCANFCRCLRLADSADAELFWGISESRLKSTFYNIRAQIPVKPSDQTLETLQLVTQRAG
;
A
#
# COMPACT_ATOMS: atom_id res chain seq x y z
N MET A 1 3.57 34.40 2.95
CA MET A 1 3.49 32.96 2.62
C MET A 1 4.43 32.75 1.46
N ASP A 2 5.58 32.14 1.68
CA ASP A 2 6.54 31.89 0.61
C ASP A 2 5.95 30.88 -0.37
N SER A 3 5.76 31.31 -1.61
CA SER A 3 5.31 30.44 -2.70
C SER A 3 6.43 29.46 -3.01
N TYR A 4 6.41 28.29 -2.39
CA TYR A 4 7.37 27.21 -2.67
C TYR A 4 7.24 26.80 -4.15
N THR A 5 8.21 27.21 -4.98
CA THR A 5 8.27 26.95 -6.42
C THR A 5 8.88 25.59 -6.80
N GLY A 6 9.29 24.78 -5.82
CA GLY A 6 9.95 23.48 -6.06
C GLY A 6 9.06 22.45 -6.73
N ASN A 7 9.64 21.60 -7.57
CA ASN A 7 8.99 20.38 -8.07
C ASN A 7 8.95 19.38 -6.90
N LEU A 8 7.74 19.00 -6.46
CA LEU A 8 7.56 18.14 -5.29
C LEU A 8 8.31 16.81 -5.46
N ALA A 9 8.16 16.16 -6.61
CA ALA A 9 8.80 14.88 -6.90
C ALA A 9 10.33 14.98 -6.75
N ALA A 10 10.93 16.02 -7.34
CA ALA A 10 12.37 16.26 -7.24
C ALA A 10 12.84 16.48 -5.79
N ASP A 11 12.10 17.27 -5.01
CA ASP A 11 12.43 17.52 -3.60
C ASP A 11 12.32 16.25 -2.73
N LEU A 12 11.28 15.43 -2.96
CA LEU A 12 11.11 14.14 -2.28
C LEU A 12 12.25 13.17 -2.63
N LEU A 13 12.60 13.07 -3.91
CA LEU A 13 13.67 12.21 -4.39
C LEU A 13 15.06 12.66 -3.93
N ASP A 14 15.32 13.97 -3.81
CA ASP A 14 16.56 14.50 -3.28
C ASP A 14 16.73 14.16 -1.79
N VAL A 15 15.72 14.47 -0.97
CA VAL A 15 15.77 14.23 0.49
C VAL A 15 15.95 12.75 0.79
N THR A 16 15.15 11.90 0.13
CA THR A 16 15.25 10.44 0.31
C THR A 16 16.54 9.88 -0.30
N GLY A 17 17.03 10.43 -1.41
CA GLY A 17 18.27 10.03 -2.05
C GLY A 17 19.49 10.26 -1.16
N ARG A 18 19.54 11.40 -0.45
CA ARG A 18 20.59 11.68 0.54
C ARG A 18 20.60 10.67 1.69
N TYR A 19 19.42 10.34 2.23
CA TYR A 19 19.29 9.35 3.29
C TYR A 19 19.72 7.94 2.83
N LEU A 20 19.23 7.50 1.66
CA LEU A 20 19.57 6.18 1.10
C LEU A 20 21.06 6.06 0.77
N SER A 21 21.66 7.12 0.22
CA SER A 21 23.10 7.18 -0.04
C SER A 21 23.92 7.02 1.25
N ALA A 22 23.52 7.71 2.33
CA ALA A 22 24.16 7.56 3.64
C ALA A 22 24.00 6.14 4.24
N CYS A 23 22.97 5.41 3.84
CA CYS A 23 22.75 4.01 4.20
C CYS A 23 23.47 3.00 3.28
N ASN A 24 24.15 3.46 2.22
CA ASN A 24 24.64 2.63 1.13
C ASN A 24 23.52 1.75 0.49
N LEU A 25 22.35 2.35 0.30
CA LEU A 25 21.20 1.73 -0.35
C LEU A 25 20.95 2.36 -1.73
N LYS A 26 20.40 1.56 -2.63
CA LYS A 26 19.99 1.98 -3.97
C LYS A 26 18.49 1.75 -4.14
N SER A 27 17.83 2.64 -4.89
CA SER A 27 16.43 2.48 -5.29
C SER A 27 16.34 2.18 -6.78
N PHE A 28 15.50 1.21 -7.15
CA PHE A 28 15.23 0.80 -8.52
C PHE A 28 13.73 0.95 -8.78
N VAL A 29 13.38 1.38 -9.99
CA VAL A 29 11.99 1.47 -10.46
C VAL A 29 11.86 0.59 -11.68
N MET A 30 10.92 -0.35 -11.63
CA MET A 30 10.63 -1.29 -12.72
C MET A 30 9.22 -1.00 -13.24
N PRO A 31 9.05 -0.63 -14.52
CA PRO A 31 7.75 -0.32 -15.07
C PRO A 31 6.84 -1.55 -15.07
N LEU A 32 5.53 -1.33 -14.94
CA LEU A 32 4.50 -2.33 -15.21
C LEU A 32 4.05 -2.25 -16.69
N PRO A 33 3.67 -3.38 -17.31
CA PRO A 33 3.67 -4.73 -16.75
C PRO A 33 5.08 -5.27 -16.52
N PHE A 34 5.26 -5.98 -15.41
CA PHE A 34 6.50 -6.66 -15.06
C PHE A 34 6.35 -8.16 -15.26
N CYS A 35 7.17 -8.74 -16.15
CA CYS A 35 7.05 -10.12 -16.60
C CYS A 35 8.23 -11.02 -16.18
N ASP A 36 9.24 -10.49 -15.47
CA ASP A 36 10.44 -11.25 -15.10
C ASP A 36 10.30 -11.88 -13.71
N GLU A 37 9.75 -13.10 -13.66
CA GLU A 37 9.59 -13.86 -12.41
C GLU A 37 10.93 -14.22 -11.75
N THR A 38 12.06 -14.14 -12.47
CA THR A 38 13.39 -14.41 -11.87
C THR A 38 13.85 -13.28 -10.94
N LEU A 39 13.35 -12.07 -11.19
CA LEU A 39 13.66 -10.88 -10.40
C LEU A 39 12.64 -10.64 -9.30
N LEU A 40 11.35 -10.88 -9.57
CA LEU A 40 10.28 -10.72 -8.59
C LEU A 40 9.17 -11.76 -8.81
N ASP A 41 9.32 -12.90 -8.16
CA ASP A 41 8.25 -13.90 -8.06
C ASP A 41 7.08 -13.36 -7.21
N ARG A 42 5.85 -13.55 -7.69
CA ARG A 42 4.59 -13.26 -6.97
C ARG A 42 4.61 -13.84 -5.56
N ARG A 43 5.12 -15.06 -5.36
CA ARG A 43 5.19 -15.68 -4.01
C ARG A 43 6.18 -14.95 -3.11
N ALA A 44 7.33 -14.56 -3.64
CA ALA A 44 8.32 -13.78 -2.90
C ALA A 44 7.78 -12.40 -2.51
N LEU A 45 7.04 -11.74 -3.40
CA LEU A 45 6.39 -10.46 -3.12
C LEU A 45 5.29 -10.61 -2.06
N LEU A 46 4.41 -11.61 -2.21
CA LEU A 46 3.38 -11.93 -1.20
C LEU A 46 4.00 -12.15 0.18
N ALA A 47 5.06 -12.96 0.26
CA ALA A 47 5.76 -13.22 1.50
C ALA A 47 6.36 -11.93 2.11
N LYS A 48 6.94 -11.06 1.28
CA LYS A 48 7.47 -9.76 1.74
C LYS A 48 6.39 -8.84 2.28
N VAL A 49 5.25 -8.71 1.59
CA VAL A 49 4.14 -7.89 2.07
C VAL A 49 3.60 -8.44 3.40
N LEU A 50 3.34 -9.75 3.46
CA LEU A 50 2.78 -10.41 4.64
C LEU A 50 3.72 -10.42 5.86
N ALA A 51 5.05 -10.39 5.64
CA ALA A 51 6.03 -10.35 6.73
C ALA A 51 6.05 -9.02 7.51
N ASN A 52 5.42 -7.96 6.98
CA ASN A 52 5.47 -6.61 7.54
C ASN A 52 4.14 -6.13 8.11
N VAL A 53 3.14 -7.00 8.14
CA VAL A 53 1.80 -6.65 8.56
C VAL A 53 1.78 -6.49 10.08
N SER A 54 1.69 -5.25 10.55
CA SER A 54 1.61 -4.94 11.98
C SER A 54 0.28 -4.31 12.40
N CYS A 55 -0.59 -3.93 11.46
CA CYS A 55 -1.91 -3.39 11.77
C CYS A 55 -2.99 -4.48 11.96
N VAL A 56 -2.75 -5.68 11.42
CA VAL A 56 -3.68 -6.81 11.43
C VAL A 56 -3.34 -7.72 12.60
N ALA A 57 -4.34 -8.14 13.38
CA ALA A 57 -4.15 -9.09 14.47
C ALA A 57 -3.63 -10.43 13.95
N LYS A 58 -2.86 -11.16 14.77
CA LYS A 58 -2.23 -12.43 14.36
C LYS A 58 -3.24 -13.44 13.83
N GLU A 59 -4.41 -13.53 14.46
CA GLU A 59 -5.51 -14.41 14.08
C GLU A 59 -6.07 -14.05 12.71
N GLN A 60 -6.24 -12.74 12.47
CA GLN A 60 -6.74 -12.22 11.20
C GLN A 60 -5.71 -12.43 10.08
N LEU A 61 -4.42 -12.18 10.35
CA LEU A 61 -3.33 -12.45 9.40
C LEU A 61 -3.24 -13.94 9.04
N PHE A 62 -3.42 -14.82 10.02
CA PHE A 62 -3.50 -16.25 9.77
C PHE A 62 -4.68 -16.61 8.85
N GLY A 63 -5.84 -15.99 9.06
CA GLY A 63 -6.99 -16.11 8.16
C GLY A 63 -6.67 -15.66 6.73
N VAL A 64 -5.94 -14.56 6.55
CA VAL A 64 -5.52 -14.06 5.23
C VAL A 64 -4.63 -15.09 4.54
N VAL A 65 -3.63 -15.61 5.24
CA VAL A 65 -2.72 -16.65 4.72
C VAL A 65 -3.49 -17.91 4.33
N GLN A 66 -4.45 -18.35 5.14
CA GLN A 66 -5.30 -19.50 4.81
C GLN A 66 -6.15 -19.26 3.57
N ALA A 67 -6.76 -18.09 3.42
CA ALA A 67 -7.56 -17.73 2.26
C ALA A 67 -6.72 -17.72 0.97
N LEU A 68 -5.52 -17.11 1.01
CA LEU A 68 -4.56 -17.11 -0.11
C LEU A 68 -4.15 -18.54 -0.50
N ALA A 69 -3.87 -19.41 0.48
CA ALA A 69 -3.49 -20.80 0.24
C ALA A 69 -4.66 -21.65 -0.30
N ALA A 70 -5.90 -21.36 0.10
CA ALA A 70 -7.09 -22.06 -0.37
C ALA A 70 -7.40 -21.76 -1.85
N GLU A 71 -7.12 -20.54 -2.32
CA GLU A 71 -7.27 -20.18 -3.73
C GLU A 71 -6.24 -20.86 -4.64
N GLU A 72 -5.01 -21.07 -4.17
CA GLU A 72 -4.00 -21.82 -4.95
C GLU A 72 -4.37 -23.31 -5.13
N ARG A 73 -5.22 -23.87 -4.25
CA ARG A 73 -5.65 -25.28 -4.32
C ARG A 73 -6.85 -25.52 -5.24
N ARG A 74 -7.46 -24.47 -5.82
CA ARG A 74 -8.48 -24.65 -6.86
C ARG A 74 -7.78 -24.90 -8.21
N PRO A 75 -7.91 -26.09 -8.83
CA PRO A 75 -7.34 -26.30 -10.15
C PRO A 75 -7.98 -25.32 -11.14
N ARG A 76 -7.14 -24.52 -11.80
CA ARG A 76 -7.54 -23.64 -12.90
C ARG A 76 -7.81 -24.50 -14.14
N GLY A 77 -9.07 -24.89 -14.30
CA GLY A 77 -9.55 -25.57 -15.51
C GLY A 77 -10.95 -26.14 -15.32
N GLY A 78 -11.94 -25.57 -16.01
CA GLY A 78 -13.17 -26.30 -16.35
C GLY A 78 -14.26 -26.46 -15.28
N PHE A 79 -14.48 -25.47 -14.40
CA PHE A 79 -15.63 -25.50 -13.49
C PHE A 79 -16.99 -25.17 -14.15
N GLU A 80 -17.03 -24.98 -15.47
CA GLU A 80 -18.28 -24.95 -16.24
C GLU A 80 -18.99 -26.32 -16.26
N ASN A 81 -18.24 -27.42 -16.07
CA ASN A 81 -18.81 -28.77 -16.08
C ASN A 81 -19.24 -29.29 -14.70
N PHE A 82 -18.90 -28.61 -13.60
CA PHE A 82 -19.35 -29.01 -12.25
C PHE A 82 -20.63 -28.26 -11.82
N SER A 83 -20.82 -27.02 -12.25
CA SER A 83 -22.08 -26.26 -12.01
C SER A 83 -23.27 -27.02 -12.59
N HIS A 84 -23.16 -27.52 -13.83
CA HIS A 84 -24.26 -28.22 -14.49
C HIS A 84 -24.66 -29.55 -13.80
N ALA A 85 -23.73 -30.22 -13.11
CA ALA A 85 -24.01 -31.45 -12.36
C ALA A 85 -24.58 -31.16 -10.95
N PHE A 86 -24.24 -30.02 -10.36
CA PHE A 86 -24.75 -29.58 -9.05
C PHE A 86 -26.13 -28.93 -9.16
N ASP A 87 -26.37 -28.15 -10.22
CA ASP A 87 -27.64 -27.45 -10.51
C ASP A 87 -28.78 -28.43 -10.83
N MET A 88 -28.46 -29.58 -11.44
CA MET A 88 -29.42 -30.67 -11.73
C MET A 88 -29.83 -31.47 -10.48
N ALA A 89 -29.04 -31.44 -9.40
CA ALA A 89 -29.28 -32.24 -8.20
C ALA A 89 -30.04 -31.48 -7.09
N VAL A 90 -30.08 -30.14 -7.14
CA VAL A 90 -30.65 -29.29 -6.07
C VAL A 90 -32.04 -28.74 -6.42
N MET A 91 -32.46 -28.77 -7.70
CA MET A 91 -33.80 -28.33 -8.14
C MET A 91 -34.94 -29.34 -7.85
N GLY A 92 -34.71 -30.34 -7.00
CA GLY A 92 -35.70 -31.35 -6.62
C GLY A 92 -36.46 -31.05 -5.32
N LYS A 93 -37.45 -30.16 -5.39
CA LYS A 93 -38.57 -30.00 -4.41
C LYS A 93 -38.23 -29.46 -3.00
N ARG A 94 -38.63 -28.20 -2.74
CA ARG A 94 -39.68 -27.85 -1.75
C ARG A 94 -39.92 -26.34 -1.68
N GLN A 95 -41.15 -25.93 -2.02
CA GLN A 95 -41.76 -24.69 -1.55
C GLN A 95 -42.02 -24.79 -0.04
N ILE A 96 -41.90 -23.68 0.69
CA ILE A 96 -42.92 -23.11 1.61
C ILE A 96 -42.33 -21.95 2.45
N ARG A 97 -42.99 -20.79 2.32
CA ARG A 97 -43.24 -19.65 3.24
C ARG A 97 -42.10 -18.91 3.99
N ASN A 98 -42.10 -17.59 3.73
CA ASN A 98 -41.54 -16.51 4.54
C ASN A 98 -41.95 -16.53 6.02
N PRO A 99 -41.06 -16.03 6.90
CA PRO A 99 -41.43 -14.92 7.77
C PRO A 99 -40.42 -13.76 7.75
N ARG A 100 -40.96 -12.59 8.12
CA ARG A 100 -40.35 -11.25 8.12
C ARG A 100 -39.33 -11.04 9.24
N LYS A 101 -38.27 -10.27 8.90
CA LYS A 101 -37.53 -9.25 9.67
C LYS A 101 -37.03 -9.55 11.10
N VAL A 102 -35.70 -9.51 11.26
CA VAL A 102 -34.98 -8.58 12.17
C VAL A 102 -33.65 -8.19 11.50
N PRO A 103 -33.33 -6.90 11.22
CA PRO A 103 -31.97 -6.50 10.88
C PRO A 103 -31.15 -6.37 12.17
N SER A 104 -30.05 -7.11 12.28
CA SER A 104 -29.03 -6.86 13.30
C SER A 104 -28.37 -5.51 12.97
N GLN A 105 -28.70 -4.49 13.76
CA GLN A 105 -28.02 -3.20 13.76
C GLN A 105 -26.58 -3.39 14.27
N GLY A 106 -25.64 -3.56 13.34
CA GLY A 106 -24.23 -3.23 13.53
C GLY A 106 -23.94 -1.92 12.80
N GLY A 107 -24.67 -0.86 13.13
CA GLY A 107 -24.42 0.46 12.55
C GLY A 107 -23.02 0.91 12.94
N ILE A 108 -22.20 1.23 11.94
CA ILE A 108 -20.92 1.91 12.10
C ILE A 108 -21.24 3.28 12.71
N ARG A 109 -21.38 3.33 14.03
CA ARG A 109 -21.50 4.61 14.73
C ARG A 109 -20.17 5.32 14.55
N SER A 110 -20.19 6.27 13.61
CA SER A 110 -19.23 7.34 13.40
C SER A 110 -18.74 7.97 14.72
N THR A 111 -17.77 7.32 15.37
CA THR A 111 -16.90 7.93 16.40
C THR A 111 -15.53 8.28 15.84
N LEU A 112 -15.30 8.05 14.55
CA LEU A 112 -14.13 8.53 13.81
C LEU A 112 -14.22 10.04 13.53
N ARG A 113 -14.41 10.83 14.59
CA ARG A 113 -14.06 12.26 14.57
C ARG A 113 -12.54 12.31 14.65
N PRO A 114 -11.83 12.83 13.64
CA PRO A 114 -10.44 13.21 13.84
C PRO A 114 -10.45 14.48 14.67
N THR A 115 -10.42 14.33 16.00
CA THR A 115 -9.71 15.33 16.80
C THR A 115 -8.25 15.27 16.35
N THR A 116 -7.60 16.42 16.30
CA THR A 116 -6.24 16.70 15.83
C THR A 116 -5.10 15.99 16.59
N THR A 117 -5.39 14.84 17.18
CA THR A 117 -4.50 13.97 17.95
C THR A 117 -4.14 12.76 17.10
N ALA A 118 -2.84 12.45 17.03
CA ALA A 118 -2.26 11.28 16.38
C ALA A 118 -3.17 10.04 16.43
N LEU A 119 -3.29 9.31 15.30
CA LEU A 119 -3.97 8.01 15.27
C LEU A 119 -3.44 7.15 16.42
N SER A 120 -4.30 6.84 17.38
CA SER A 120 -3.98 5.91 18.47
C SER A 120 -3.95 4.47 17.94
N GLU A 121 -3.22 3.59 18.62
CA GLU A 121 -3.22 2.13 18.40
C GLU A 121 -4.65 1.56 18.23
N LYS A 122 -5.62 2.11 18.98
CA LYS A 122 -7.04 1.77 18.91
C LYS A 122 -7.66 1.98 17.52
N LEU A 123 -7.25 3.03 16.81
CA LEU A 123 -7.77 3.32 15.48
C LEU A 123 -7.15 2.39 14.43
N MET A 124 -5.88 1.99 14.58
CA MET A 124 -5.29 0.98 13.70
C MET A 124 -6.02 -0.37 13.81
N VAL A 125 -6.43 -0.75 15.03
CA VAL A 125 -7.26 -1.92 15.28
C VAL A 125 -8.65 -1.77 14.63
N GLU A 126 -9.27 -0.59 14.73
CA GLU A 126 -10.56 -0.33 14.08
C GLU A 126 -10.44 -0.46 12.55
N LEU A 127 -9.42 0.16 11.94
CA LEU A 127 -9.19 0.12 10.50
C LEU A 127 -8.92 -1.31 9.98
N SER A 128 -8.19 -2.14 10.72
CA SER A 128 -7.98 -3.54 10.33
C SER A 128 -9.23 -4.40 10.53
N SER A 129 -10.04 -4.12 11.54
CA SER A 129 -11.30 -4.85 11.79
C SER A 129 -12.40 -4.57 10.74
N MET A 130 -12.24 -3.55 9.90
CA MET A 130 -13.19 -3.23 8.82
C MET A 130 -13.22 -4.26 7.69
N HIS A 131 -12.19 -5.10 7.58
CA HIS A 131 -12.03 -6.04 6.48
C HIS A 131 -11.94 -7.47 6.99
N ASP A 132 -12.74 -8.37 6.42
CA ASP A 132 -12.57 -9.79 6.71
C ASP A 132 -11.29 -10.33 6.04
N PRO A 133 -10.70 -11.43 6.56
CA PRO A 133 -9.46 -11.98 6.01
C PRO A 133 -9.56 -12.40 4.53
N THR A 134 -10.74 -12.79 4.05
CA THR A 134 -10.96 -13.23 2.67
C THR A 134 -10.91 -12.03 1.73
N GLN A 135 -11.55 -10.92 2.12
CA GLN A 135 -11.50 -9.67 1.38
C GLN A 135 -10.06 -9.14 1.25
N ILE A 136 -9.30 -9.16 2.34
CA ILE A 136 -7.89 -8.75 2.34
C ILE A 136 -7.09 -9.65 1.39
N ALA A 137 -7.25 -10.97 1.49
CA ALA A 137 -6.56 -11.93 0.63
C ALA A 137 -6.86 -11.70 -0.86
N GLN A 138 -8.13 -11.54 -1.22
CA GLN A 138 -8.57 -11.31 -2.59
C GLN A 138 -8.02 -10.01 -3.17
N LYS A 139 -8.09 -8.91 -2.42
CA LYS A 139 -7.57 -7.61 -2.86
C LYS A 139 -6.05 -7.63 -2.99
N LEU A 140 -5.34 -8.26 -2.05
CA LEU A 140 -3.89 -8.45 -2.13
C LEU A 140 -3.48 -9.32 -3.33
N ASP A 141 -4.17 -10.45 -3.56
CA ASP A 141 -3.86 -11.32 -4.69
C ASP A 141 -4.12 -10.62 -6.03
N SER A 142 -5.24 -9.89 -6.13
CA SER A 142 -5.54 -9.06 -7.30
C SER A 142 -4.46 -8.02 -7.57
N ALA A 143 -4.05 -7.26 -6.53
CA ALA A 143 -3.00 -6.25 -6.64
C ALA A 143 -1.63 -6.82 -7.06
N ILE A 144 -1.30 -8.05 -6.65
CA ILE A 144 -0.05 -8.68 -7.04
C ILE A 144 -0.15 -9.32 -8.44
N ARG A 145 -1.33 -9.78 -8.84
CA ARG A 145 -1.55 -10.28 -10.21
C ARG A 145 -1.53 -9.16 -11.25
N SER A 146 -2.02 -7.97 -10.90
CA SER A 146 -2.07 -6.83 -11.83
C SER A 146 -0.68 -6.41 -12.30
N ILE A 147 0.36 -6.62 -11.49
CA ILE A 147 1.76 -6.34 -11.83
C ILE A 147 2.18 -6.93 -13.18
N SER A 148 1.66 -8.09 -13.57
CA SER A 148 2.02 -8.74 -14.84
C SER A 148 0.93 -8.61 -15.92
N GLN A 149 -0.16 -7.88 -15.65
CA GLN A 149 -1.24 -7.71 -16.63
C GLN A 149 -0.86 -6.64 -17.67
N PRO A 150 -1.00 -6.90 -18.98
CA PRO A 150 -0.56 -5.98 -20.04
C PRO A 150 -1.19 -4.58 -20.02
N ASP A 151 -2.38 -4.45 -19.43
CA ASP A 151 -3.15 -3.23 -19.31
C ASP A 151 -2.81 -2.41 -18.06
N THR A 152 -2.03 -2.97 -17.13
CA THR A 152 -1.67 -2.30 -15.90
C THR A 152 -0.52 -1.33 -16.12
N VAL A 153 -0.76 -0.05 -15.82
CA VAL A 153 0.24 1.01 -15.85
C VAL A 153 0.73 1.27 -14.43
N GLY A 154 2.04 1.38 -14.26
CA GLY A 154 2.63 1.74 -12.97
C GLY A 154 4.06 1.28 -12.82
N PHE A 155 4.48 1.03 -11.58
CA PHE A 155 5.81 0.52 -11.31
C PHE A 155 5.90 -0.27 -10.01
N VAL A 156 6.91 -1.14 -9.95
CA VAL A 156 7.45 -1.68 -8.71
C VAL A 156 8.70 -0.91 -8.35
N MET A 157 8.76 -0.40 -7.13
CA MET A 157 9.97 0.21 -6.57
C MET A 157 10.64 -0.77 -5.60
N ILE A 158 11.95 -0.96 -5.74
CA ILE A 158 12.76 -1.77 -4.81
C ILE A 158 13.88 -0.90 -4.24
N ILE A 159 14.01 -0.89 -2.91
CA ILE A 159 15.20 -0.41 -2.22
C ILE A 159 16.04 -1.62 -1.84
N ALA A 160 17.29 -1.64 -2.28
CA ALA A 160 18.21 -2.75 -2.05
C ALA A 160 19.56 -2.29 -1.52
N SER A 161 20.20 -3.17 -0.76
CA SER A 161 21.59 -3.02 -0.33
C SER A 161 22.52 -3.86 -1.21
N GLU A 162 23.75 -3.41 -1.42
CA GLU A 162 24.80 -4.25 -2.02
C GLU A 162 25.34 -5.23 -0.97
N LYS A 163 25.27 -6.54 -1.25
CA LYS A 163 25.88 -7.55 -0.38
C LYS A 163 27.39 -7.38 -0.41
N LYS A 164 28.01 -7.23 0.76
CA LYS A 164 29.47 -7.24 0.89
C LYS A 164 29.96 -8.67 0.63
N SER A 165 30.63 -8.91 -0.49
CA SER A 165 31.33 -10.19 -0.72
C SER A 165 32.39 -10.36 0.36
N VAL A 166 32.33 -11.47 1.10
CA VAL A 166 33.33 -11.86 2.11
C VAL A 166 34.53 -12.55 1.44
N SER A 167 34.49 -12.80 0.13
CA SER A 167 35.56 -13.50 -0.60
C SER A 167 36.24 -12.63 -1.65
N ASN A 168 37.57 -12.62 -1.61
CA ASN A 168 38.51 -11.97 -2.55
C ASN A 168 38.52 -12.63 -3.95
N SER A 169 37.44 -13.27 -4.38
CA SER A 169 37.34 -13.86 -5.71
C SER A 169 36.82 -12.83 -6.71
N ASN A 170 37.68 -12.53 -7.68
CA ASN A 170 37.49 -11.69 -8.86
C ASN A 170 36.06 -11.68 -9.45
N ARG A 171 35.54 -10.46 -9.69
CA ARG A 171 34.50 -10.11 -10.70
C ARG A 171 33.25 -11.02 -10.79
N GLY A 172 32.68 -11.46 -9.66
CA GLY A 172 31.36 -12.09 -9.63
C GLY A 172 30.29 -11.12 -9.13
N GLU A 173 29.23 -10.93 -9.90
CA GLU A 173 28.03 -10.09 -9.69
C GLU A 173 27.79 -9.54 -8.27
N ARG A 174 27.69 -8.21 -8.14
CA ARG A 174 27.25 -7.57 -6.90
C ARG A 174 25.81 -8.00 -6.62
N GLN A 175 25.64 -8.94 -5.70
CA GLN A 175 24.32 -9.41 -5.31
C GLN A 175 23.57 -8.28 -4.57
N LEU A 176 22.42 -7.88 -5.11
CA LEU A 176 21.53 -6.91 -4.47
C LEU A 176 20.56 -7.64 -3.55
N LEU A 177 20.45 -7.16 -2.30
CA LEU A 177 19.50 -7.68 -1.33
C LEU A 177 18.33 -6.68 -1.17
N PRO A 178 17.10 -7.02 -1.61
CA PRO A 178 15.95 -6.13 -1.48
C PRO A 178 15.53 -6.02 -0.01
N VAL A 179 15.65 -4.81 0.55
CA VAL A 179 15.32 -4.50 1.94
C VAL A 179 13.96 -3.81 2.08
N ALA A 180 13.44 -3.16 1.06
CA ALA A 180 12.12 -2.54 1.08
C ALA A 180 11.59 -2.29 -0.34
N GLY A 181 10.33 -1.91 -0.46
CA GLY A 181 9.76 -1.56 -1.75
C GLY A 181 8.27 -1.28 -1.70
N GLY A 182 7.70 -1.10 -2.89
CA GLY A 182 6.27 -0.88 -3.06
C GLY A 182 5.80 -1.14 -4.49
N VAL A 183 4.49 -1.29 -4.64
CA VAL A 183 3.80 -1.40 -5.92
C VAL A 183 2.87 -0.21 -6.05
N VAL A 184 3.00 0.52 -7.15
CA VAL A 184 2.16 1.66 -7.51
C VAL A 184 1.49 1.36 -8.84
N GLU A 185 0.18 1.58 -8.88
CA GLU A 185 -0.63 1.53 -10.07
C GLU A 185 -1.05 2.95 -10.44
N ILE A 186 -1.04 3.28 -11.72
CA ILE A 186 -1.47 4.57 -12.25
C ILE A 186 -2.76 4.31 -13.02
N LEU A 187 -3.86 4.72 -12.42
CA LEU A 187 -5.20 4.40 -12.89
C LEU A 187 -5.52 5.22 -14.14
N ASP A 188 -5.14 6.50 -14.10
CA ASP A 188 -5.32 7.44 -15.20
C ASP A 188 -4.25 8.57 -15.10
N PRO A 189 -4.24 9.56 -16.01
CA PRO A 189 -3.27 10.65 -15.97
C PRO A 189 -3.20 11.45 -14.66
N GLU A 190 -4.27 11.47 -13.88
CA GLU A 190 -4.44 12.22 -12.64
C GLU A 190 -4.36 11.29 -11.41
N GLU A 191 -4.87 10.07 -11.47
CA GLU A 191 -5.02 9.19 -10.31
C GLU A 191 -3.98 8.07 -10.20
N HIS A 192 -3.36 7.97 -9.03
CA HIS A 192 -2.34 6.99 -8.71
C HIS A 192 -2.71 6.27 -7.41
N CYS A 193 -2.52 4.95 -7.35
CA CYS A 193 -2.82 4.14 -6.18
C CYS A 193 -1.59 3.39 -5.67
N VAL A 194 -1.22 3.56 -4.41
CA VAL A 194 -0.22 2.70 -3.76
C VAL A 194 -0.92 1.41 -3.34
N ARG A 195 -0.56 0.31 -3.99
CA ARG A 195 -1.17 -1.00 -3.79
C ARG A 195 -0.48 -1.83 -2.72
N CYS A 196 0.84 -1.75 -2.63
CA CYS A 196 1.63 -2.52 -1.66
C CYS A 196 2.82 -1.70 -1.17
N LEU A 197 3.18 -1.85 0.10
CA LEU A 197 4.45 -1.39 0.68
C LEU A 197 5.01 -2.49 1.58
N TRP A 198 6.32 -2.70 1.54
CA TRP A 198 7.00 -3.64 2.43
C TRP A 198 8.39 -3.13 2.81
N SER A 199 8.93 -3.68 3.91
CA SER A 199 10.29 -3.41 4.38
C SER A 199 10.90 -4.69 4.98
N ASP A 200 12.14 -4.68 5.42
CA ASP A 200 12.58 -5.61 6.45
C ASP A 200 11.91 -5.15 7.76
N PRO A 201 11.21 -6.03 8.50
CA PRO A 201 10.53 -5.65 9.74
C PRO A 201 11.48 -4.98 10.74
N ARG A 202 12.77 -5.38 10.72
CA ARG A 202 13.81 -4.84 11.60
C ARG A 202 14.01 -3.34 11.44
N LEU A 203 13.77 -2.81 10.24
CA LEU A 203 13.94 -1.40 9.92
C LEU A 203 12.73 -0.53 10.30
N VAL A 204 11.56 -1.14 10.54
CA VAL A 204 10.28 -0.43 10.72
C VAL A 204 9.52 -0.91 11.96
N HIS A 205 10.23 -1.14 13.06
CA HIS A 205 9.64 -1.69 14.30
C HIS A 205 8.98 -0.68 15.25
N LYS A 206 9.09 0.63 15.01
CA LYS A 206 8.59 1.68 15.92
C LYS A 206 7.58 2.58 15.20
N GLU A 207 6.60 3.10 15.94
CA GLU A 207 5.58 4.05 15.43
C GLU A 207 6.19 5.26 14.70
N GLU A 208 7.42 5.65 15.09
CA GLU A 208 8.21 6.71 14.45
C GLU A 208 9.47 6.18 13.74
N SER A 209 9.31 5.25 12.80
CA SER A 209 10.45 4.77 11.99
C SER A 209 10.93 5.84 11.02
N GLU A 210 12.19 6.27 11.18
CA GLU A 210 12.91 7.12 10.21
C GLU A 210 12.89 6.48 8.82
N PHE A 211 13.24 5.20 8.73
CA PHE A 211 13.26 4.46 7.47
C PHE A 211 11.87 4.35 6.84
N GLY A 212 10.82 4.15 7.64
CA GLY A 212 9.45 4.13 7.18
C GLY A 212 9.01 5.46 6.53
N LYS A 213 9.40 6.61 7.12
CA LYS A 213 9.19 7.93 6.52
C LYS A 213 9.88 8.03 5.15
N ILE A 214 11.13 7.57 5.06
CA ILE A 214 11.90 7.58 3.82
C ILE A 214 11.28 6.69 2.75
N LEU A 215 10.80 5.49 3.11
CA LEU A 215 10.10 4.60 2.19
C LEU A 215 8.84 5.25 1.60
N ALA A 216 7.98 5.82 2.45
CA ALA A 216 6.78 6.52 2.00
C ALA A 216 7.12 7.67 1.04
N LEU A 217 8.03 8.57 1.44
CA LEU A 217 8.42 9.72 0.63
C LEU A 217 9.08 9.29 -0.69
N ARG A 218 9.84 8.19 -0.70
CA ARG A 218 10.51 7.69 -1.91
C ARG A 218 9.50 7.18 -2.93
N ILE A 219 8.51 6.40 -2.46
CA ILE A 219 7.40 5.93 -3.30
C ILE A 219 6.64 7.11 -3.87
N LEU A 220 6.28 8.10 -3.04
CA LEU A 220 5.54 9.28 -3.48
C LEU A 220 6.35 10.13 -4.46
N GLY A 221 7.66 10.29 -4.23
CA GLY A 221 8.55 10.98 -5.15
C GLY A 221 8.54 10.34 -6.54
N HIS A 222 8.70 9.02 -6.62
CA HIS A 222 8.61 8.31 -7.90
C HIS A 222 7.21 8.34 -8.50
N LEU A 223 6.15 8.24 -7.69
CA LEU A 223 4.78 8.29 -8.13
C LEU A 223 4.46 9.60 -8.86
N PHE A 224 4.83 10.75 -8.28
CA PHE A 224 4.58 12.05 -8.92
C PHE A 224 5.52 12.35 -10.09
N ASP A 225 6.71 11.73 -10.13
CA ASP A 225 7.63 11.81 -11.27
C ASP A 225 7.19 10.92 -12.44
N TYR A 226 6.45 9.84 -12.16
CA TYR A 226 6.02 8.90 -13.19
C TYR A 226 4.93 9.50 -14.08
N GLY A 227 5.08 9.33 -15.39
CA GLY A 227 4.13 9.80 -16.39
C GLY A 227 3.16 8.70 -16.81
N TYR A 228 1.90 9.07 -17.02
CA TYR A 228 0.94 8.17 -17.67
C TYR A 228 1.22 8.11 -19.18
N PRO A 229 1.29 6.92 -19.80
CA PRO A 229 1.51 6.78 -21.23
C PRO A 229 0.51 7.59 -22.06
N GLY A 230 0.99 8.47 -22.93
CA GLY A 230 0.14 9.30 -23.79
C GLY A 230 -0.43 10.56 -23.11
N ALA A 231 -0.21 10.75 -21.81
CA ALA A 231 -0.59 11.99 -21.13
C ALA A 231 0.43 13.11 -21.38
N ALA A 232 -0.03 14.37 -21.27
CA ALA A 232 0.87 15.52 -21.30
C ALA A 232 1.84 15.50 -20.12
N THR A 233 3.09 15.84 -20.38
CA THR A 233 4.18 15.85 -19.38
C THR A 233 3.95 16.81 -18.21
N ASN A 234 3.06 17.79 -18.36
CA ASN A 234 2.79 18.84 -17.37
C ASN A 234 1.44 18.66 -16.67
N ASN A 235 0.98 17.44 -16.44
CA ASN A 235 -0.26 17.25 -15.68
C ASN A 235 -0.09 17.73 -14.23
N LYS A 236 -0.83 18.77 -13.83
CA LYS A 236 -0.73 19.43 -12.52
C LYS A 236 -1.75 18.93 -11.49
N LEU A 237 -2.65 18.03 -11.90
CA LEU A 237 -3.79 17.60 -11.09
C LEU A 237 -3.59 16.16 -10.57
N LYS A 238 -2.35 15.77 -10.28
CA LYS A 238 -2.09 14.42 -9.79
C LYS A 238 -2.62 14.24 -8.36
N HIS A 239 -3.26 13.10 -8.14
CA HIS A 239 -3.76 12.62 -6.86
C HIS A 239 -3.16 11.25 -6.57
N THR A 240 -2.96 10.97 -5.30
CA THR A 240 -2.53 9.65 -4.84
C THR A 240 -3.45 9.12 -3.75
N SER A 241 -3.73 7.82 -3.80
CA SER A 241 -4.59 7.14 -2.86
C SER A 241 -4.00 5.84 -2.34
N VAL A 242 -4.53 5.40 -1.19
CA VAL A 242 -4.30 4.08 -0.60
C VAL A 242 -5.65 3.53 -0.15
N LEU A 243 -6.12 2.44 -0.75
CA LEU A 243 -7.28 1.71 -0.24
C LEU A 243 -6.95 1.16 1.16
N ASN A 244 -7.87 1.29 2.11
CA ASN A 244 -7.64 0.83 3.48
C ASN A 244 -7.33 -0.68 3.55
N VAL A 245 -8.00 -1.48 2.71
CA VAL A 245 -7.77 -2.93 2.60
C VAL A 245 -6.32 -3.27 2.22
N HIS A 246 -5.63 -2.40 1.48
CA HIS A 246 -4.20 -2.51 1.21
C HIS A 246 -3.35 -1.90 2.32
N GLY A 247 -3.74 -0.70 2.80
CA GLY A 247 -3.00 0.06 3.79
C GLY A 247 -2.79 -0.70 5.10
N VAL A 248 -3.77 -1.50 5.55
CA VAL A 248 -3.65 -2.32 6.76
C VAL A 248 -2.55 -3.39 6.67
N LEU A 249 -2.08 -3.71 5.46
CA LEU A 249 -0.95 -4.61 5.23
C LEU A 249 0.41 -3.90 5.21
N PHE A 250 0.45 -2.57 5.20
CA PHE A 250 1.69 -1.82 5.20
C PHE A 250 2.34 -1.88 6.60
N PRO A 251 3.67 -1.64 6.69
CA PRO A 251 4.28 -1.40 7.99
C PRO A 251 3.56 -0.26 8.72
N THR A 252 3.17 -0.46 10.00
CA THR A 252 2.32 0.50 10.74
C THR A 252 2.90 1.90 10.73
N ALA A 253 4.21 2.05 10.94
CA ALA A 253 4.86 3.36 10.95
C ALA A 253 4.71 4.12 9.62
N VAL A 254 4.74 3.38 8.50
CA VAL A 254 4.57 3.95 7.15
C VAL A 254 3.13 4.39 6.96
N TYR A 255 2.17 3.51 7.29
CA TYR A 255 0.76 3.82 7.10
C TYR A 255 0.30 4.99 7.99
N THR A 256 0.71 4.97 9.26
CA THR A 256 0.49 6.07 10.22
C THR A 256 1.14 7.36 9.74
N PHE A 257 2.35 7.31 9.19
CA PHE A 257 3.02 8.51 8.66
C PHE A 257 2.28 9.07 7.43
N MET A 258 1.76 8.23 6.53
CA MET A 258 0.95 8.70 5.40
C MET A 258 -0.32 9.41 5.87
N ILE A 259 -1.06 8.82 6.82
CA ILE A 259 -2.31 9.41 7.30
C ILE A 259 -2.05 10.67 8.15
N ASN A 260 -1.14 10.60 9.13
CA ASN A 260 -0.94 11.68 10.10
C ASN A 260 0.12 12.69 9.69
N GLY A 261 1.29 12.19 9.30
CA GLY A 261 2.43 13.03 8.94
C GLY A 261 2.18 13.77 7.65
N LEU A 262 1.73 13.04 6.62
CA LEU A 262 1.43 13.59 5.29
C LEU A 262 -0.03 14.02 5.12
N LYS A 263 -0.87 13.83 6.15
CA LYS A 263 -2.27 14.29 6.18
C LYS A 263 -3.08 13.76 5.00
N PHE A 264 -2.98 12.47 4.72
CA PHE A 264 -3.89 11.84 3.74
C PHE A 264 -5.32 11.93 4.29
N GLY A 265 -6.23 12.40 3.45
CA GLY A 265 -7.62 12.67 3.77
C GLY A 265 -8.43 11.38 3.73
N LYS A 266 -9.43 11.28 4.59
CA LYS A 266 -10.31 10.12 4.67
C LYS A 266 -11.44 10.22 3.63
N HIS A 267 -11.56 9.22 2.78
CA HIS A 267 -12.58 9.19 1.73
C HIS A 267 -13.27 7.83 1.63
N PHE A 268 -14.43 7.82 0.97
CA PHE A 268 -15.22 6.63 0.71
C PHE A 268 -15.71 6.70 -0.72
N GLU A 269 -15.68 5.57 -1.41
CA GLU A 269 -16.26 5.37 -2.74
C GLU A 269 -17.16 4.13 -2.71
N THR A 270 -18.07 4.02 -3.67
CA THR A 270 -18.88 2.82 -3.90
C THR A 270 -18.72 2.37 -5.35
N GLN A 271 -19.17 1.17 -5.70
CA GLN A 271 -19.00 0.66 -7.08
C GLN A 271 -19.69 1.56 -8.10
N ASP A 272 -20.84 2.11 -7.74
CA ASP A 272 -21.65 2.98 -8.60
C ASP A 272 -21.32 4.48 -8.43
N ASN A 273 -20.46 4.85 -7.48
CA ASN A 273 -20.20 6.24 -7.15
C ASN A 273 -18.78 6.45 -6.61
N GLY A 274 -17.86 6.72 -7.53
CA GLY A 274 -16.53 7.26 -7.20
C GLY A 274 -16.58 8.66 -6.59
N GLY A 275 -17.71 9.36 -6.64
CA GLY A 275 -17.90 10.65 -6.00
C GLY A 275 -17.04 11.78 -6.58
N SER A 276 -17.20 12.97 -6.01
CA SER A 276 -16.25 14.08 -6.19
C SER A 276 -15.66 14.36 -4.81
N HIS A 277 -14.35 14.23 -4.71
CA HIS A 277 -13.64 14.35 -3.45
C HIS A 277 -13.11 15.77 -3.26
N GLU A 278 -13.32 16.30 -2.06
CA GLU A 278 -12.76 17.59 -1.64
C GLU A 278 -11.45 17.32 -0.91
N ASP A 279 -10.35 17.82 -1.45
CA ASP A 279 -9.01 17.63 -0.89
C ASP A 279 -8.69 18.70 0.19
N SER A 280 -9.55 18.84 1.20
CA SER A 280 -9.40 19.84 2.27
C SER A 280 -8.87 19.24 3.57
N CYS A 281 -7.86 19.88 4.17
CA CYS A 281 -7.41 19.57 5.54
C CYS A 281 -8.36 20.11 6.62
N ALA A 282 -9.24 21.07 6.29
CA ALA A 282 -10.09 21.76 7.25
C ALA A 282 -11.55 21.27 7.22
N ASN A 283 -11.99 20.76 6.07
CA ASN A 283 -13.37 20.37 5.85
C ASN A 283 -13.48 18.87 5.58
N PHE A 284 -14.53 18.28 6.12
CA PHE A 284 -14.92 16.92 5.83
C PHE A 284 -15.38 16.78 4.39
N CYS A 285 -14.88 15.75 3.69
CA CYS A 285 -15.34 15.47 2.34
C CYS A 285 -16.79 14.97 2.36
N ARG A 286 -17.61 15.43 1.41
CA ARG A 286 -19.02 15.03 1.27
C ARG A 286 -19.20 13.52 1.07
N CYS A 287 -18.18 12.82 0.56
CA CYS A 287 -18.19 11.38 0.38
C CYS A 287 -18.33 10.60 1.70
N LEU A 288 -18.12 11.24 2.87
CA LEU A 288 -18.35 10.61 4.18
C LEU A 288 -19.78 10.10 4.36
N ARG A 289 -20.75 10.67 3.64
CA ARG A 289 -22.13 10.16 3.61
C ARG A 289 -22.25 8.74 3.03
N LEU A 290 -21.25 8.29 2.27
CA LEU A 290 -21.22 6.96 1.67
C LEU A 290 -20.76 5.89 2.66
N ALA A 291 -20.20 6.26 3.82
CA ALA A 291 -19.63 5.32 4.79
C ALA A 291 -20.63 4.25 5.30
N ASP A 292 -21.93 4.55 5.27
CA ASP A 292 -23.00 3.63 5.69
C ASP A 292 -23.48 2.70 4.56
N SER A 293 -22.92 2.83 3.35
CA SER A 293 -23.28 1.98 2.21
C SER A 293 -22.62 0.61 2.33
N ALA A 294 -23.33 -0.44 1.92
CA ALA A 294 -22.86 -1.82 2.07
C ALA A 294 -21.62 -2.15 1.23
N ASP A 295 -21.42 -1.42 0.14
CA ASP A 295 -20.31 -1.56 -0.81
C ASP A 295 -19.28 -0.42 -0.70
N ALA A 296 -19.31 0.33 0.42
CA ALA A 296 -18.39 1.45 0.62
C ALA A 296 -16.95 0.97 0.82
N GLU A 297 -16.04 1.44 -0.02
CA GLU A 297 -14.61 1.22 0.11
C GLU A 297 -13.95 2.46 0.74
N LEU A 298 -13.31 2.27 1.90
CA LEU A 298 -12.53 3.31 2.55
C LEU A 298 -11.16 3.45 1.88
N PHE A 299 -10.77 4.69 1.58
CA PHE A 299 -9.43 5.00 1.12
C PHE A 299 -8.90 6.30 1.71
N TRP A 300 -7.58 6.45 1.63
CA TRP A 300 -6.85 7.63 2.10
C TRP A 300 -6.23 8.33 0.91
N GLY A 301 -6.55 9.61 0.67
CA GLY A 301 -6.17 10.33 -0.54
C GLY A 301 -5.56 11.71 -0.29
N ILE A 302 -4.70 12.17 -1.20
CA ILE A 302 -4.17 13.53 -1.19
C ILE A 302 -3.81 14.00 -2.61
N SER A 303 -4.04 15.28 -2.93
CA SER A 303 -3.52 15.89 -4.15
C SER A 303 -2.03 16.21 -4.04
N GLU A 304 -1.33 16.26 -5.16
CA GLU A 304 0.06 16.71 -5.24
C GLU A 304 0.23 18.10 -4.60
N SER A 305 -0.72 19.01 -4.88
CA SER A 305 -0.68 20.38 -4.37
C SER A 305 -0.74 20.45 -2.84
N ARG A 306 -1.60 19.65 -2.20
CA ARG A 306 -1.75 19.60 -0.74
C ARG A 306 -0.59 18.84 -0.10
N LEU A 307 -0.12 17.77 -0.73
CA LEU A 307 1.06 17.05 -0.27
C LEU A 307 2.28 17.96 -0.29
N LYS A 308 2.44 18.78 -1.33
CA LYS A 308 3.52 19.77 -1.42
C LYS A 308 3.54 20.71 -0.23
N SER A 309 2.41 21.35 0.08
CA SER A 309 2.29 22.22 1.25
C SER A 309 2.55 21.47 2.56
N THR A 310 2.04 20.25 2.69
CA THR A 310 2.19 19.45 3.91
C THR A 310 3.65 19.03 4.11
N PHE A 311 4.31 18.56 3.07
CA PHE A 311 5.72 18.18 3.07
C PHE A 311 6.62 19.35 3.49
N TYR A 312 6.46 20.55 2.92
CA TYR A 312 7.31 21.69 3.32
C TYR A 312 7.11 22.10 4.78
N ASN A 313 5.91 21.92 5.33
CA ASN A 313 5.65 22.19 6.75
C ASN A 313 6.37 21.21 7.68
N ILE A 314 6.58 19.96 7.24
CA ILE A 314 7.24 18.92 8.04
C ILE A 314 8.68 18.64 7.58
N ARG A 315 9.17 19.30 6.53
CA ARG A 315 10.45 18.98 5.86
C ARG A 315 11.62 18.96 6.83
N ALA A 316 11.65 19.90 7.78
CA ALA A 316 12.70 19.97 8.81
C ALA A 316 12.71 18.78 9.77
N GLN A 317 11.60 18.03 9.87
CA GLN A 317 11.44 16.84 10.72
C GLN A 317 11.75 15.54 9.96
N ILE A 318 11.97 15.61 8.64
CA ILE A 318 12.33 14.45 7.82
C ILE A 318 13.83 14.20 7.96
N PRO A 319 14.26 12.99 8.35
CA PRO A 319 15.66 12.70 8.52
C PRO A 319 16.37 12.71 7.16
N VAL A 320 17.49 13.44 7.07
CA VAL A 320 18.36 13.45 5.87
C VAL A 320 19.58 12.53 6.03
N LYS A 321 19.80 12.00 7.24
CA LYS A 321 20.82 11.03 7.58
C LYS A 321 20.20 9.95 8.49
N PRO A 322 20.62 8.69 8.36
CA PRO A 322 20.16 7.63 9.25
C PRO A 322 20.74 7.81 10.65
N SER A 323 19.96 7.45 11.67
CA SER A 323 20.47 7.19 13.01
C SER A 323 21.45 6.00 13.04
N ASP A 324 22.34 5.98 14.03
CA ASP A 324 23.27 4.87 14.25
C ASP A 324 22.53 3.53 14.42
N GLN A 325 21.39 3.55 15.12
CA GLN A 325 20.52 2.38 15.27
C GLN A 325 20.06 1.82 13.91
N THR A 326 19.70 2.69 12.95
CA THR A 326 19.28 2.26 11.62
C THR A 326 20.46 1.66 10.85
N LEU A 327 21.64 2.27 10.95
CA LEU A 327 22.85 1.75 10.31
C LEU A 327 23.26 0.38 10.86
N GLU A 328 23.26 0.20 12.18
CA GLU A 328 23.53 -1.10 12.83
C GLU A 328 22.53 -2.16 12.38
N THR A 329 21.25 -1.82 12.35
CA THR A 329 20.20 -2.74 11.90
C THR A 329 20.39 -3.14 10.44
N LEU A 330 20.68 -2.19 9.56
CA LEU A 330 20.98 -2.46 8.15
C LEU A 330 22.21 -3.38 7.99
N GLN A 331 23.24 -3.20 8.81
CA GLN A 331 24.39 -4.11 8.81
C GLN A 331 23.99 -5.54 9.20
N LEU A 332 23.15 -5.70 10.22
CA LEU A 332 22.64 -7.02 10.62
C LEU A 332 21.74 -7.66 9.57
N VAL A 333 20.90 -6.87 8.88
CA VAL A 333 20.04 -7.33 7.78
C VAL A 333 20.89 -7.85 6.61
N THR A 334 21.95 -7.12 6.28
CA THR A 334 22.76 -7.38 5.08
C THR A 334 23.84 -8.45 5.29
N GLN A 335 24.30 -8.68 6.52
CA GLN A 335 25.29 -9.71 6.85
C GLN A 335 24.68 -11.12 7.00
N ARG A 336 23.42 -11.24 7.45
CA ARG A 336 22.78 -12.55 7.73
C ARG A 336 22.06 -13.21 6.55
N ALA A 337 22.05 -12.61 5.36
CA ALA A 337 21.42 -13.19 4.16
C ALA A 337 22.34 -14.23 3.46
N GLY A 338 23.01 -15.07 4.26
CA GLY A 338 23.97 -16.10 3.82
C GLY A 338 23.53 -17.48 4.26
#